data_AF-A0A1E2S289-F1
#
_entry.id   AF-A0A1E2S289-F1
#
_cell.length_a   1.000
_cell.length_b   1.000
_cell.length_c   1.000
_cell.angle_alpha   90.00
_cell.angle_beta   90.00
_cell.angle_gamma   90.00
#
_symmetry.space_group_name_H-M   'P 1'
#
loop_
_entity.id
_entity.type
_entity.pdbx_description
1 polymer ?
#
loop_
_entity_poly.entity_id
_entity_poly.type
_entity_poly.pdbx_seq_one_letter_code
_entity_poly.pdbx_strand_id
1 'polypeptide(L)'
;MLVSRTATFLIAAIAFALVSGGSAYALPLDKEACDQLKAKHDAKLTPEIKDALDHGPDWVKTNLDAAKLDQVREYLVLEERLEFQCRKGRYIKKYWDMIPLPIRRPEPPVQKREEEQRAEHTPQHEAGQRVVSTSQARID
;
A
#
# COMPACT_ATOMS: atom_id res chain seq x y z
N MET A 1 3.87 -42.43 -19.13
CA MET A 1 3.77 -41.65 -17.87
C MET A 1 4.61 -40.35 -17.89
N LEU A 2 4.73 -39.66 -19.04
CA LEU A 2 5.60 -38.46 -19.16
C LEU A 2 4.85 -37.12 -19.14
N VAL A 3 3.52 -37.14 -19.29
CA VAL A 3 2.66 -35.94 -19.33
C VAL A 3 2.34 -35.39 -17.93
N SER A 4 2.47 -36.23 -16.90
CA SER A 4 2.04 -35.89 -15.53
C SER A 4 3.05 -35.07 -14.73
N ARG A 5 4.32 -35.02 -15.17
CA ARG A 5 5.40 -34.28 -14.47
C ARG A 5 5.50 -32.83 -14.91
N THR A 6 5.17 -32.52 -16.17
CA THR A 6 5.26 -31.16 -16.72
C THR A 6 4.10 -30.26 -16.26
N ALA A 7 2.93 -30.85 -16.02
CA ALA A 7 1.76 -30.13 -15.49
C ALA A 7 1.99 -29.58 -14.07
N THR A 8 2.73 -30.31 -13.22
CA THR A 8 3.00 -29.90 -11.84
C THR A 8 3.96 -28.72 -11.76
N PHE A 9 4.97 -28.66 -12.64
CA PHE A 9 5.91 -27.54 -12.70
C PHE A 9 5.26 -26.24 -13.20
N LEU A 10 4.34 -26.33 -14.16
CA LEU A 10 3.59 -25.16 -14.66
C LEU A 10 2.67 -24.56 -13.59
N ILE A 11 2.00 -25.40 -12.81
CA ILE A 11 1.13 -24.94 -11.71
C ILE A 11 1.95 -24.27 -10.59
N ALA A 12 3.12 -24.84 -10.26
CA ALA A 12 4.01 -24.25 -9.26
C ALA A 12 4.58 -22.88 -9.69
N ALA A 13 4.89 -22.71 -10.98
CA ALA A 13 5.37 -21.42 -11.51
C ALA A 13 4.31 -20.31 -11.46
N ILE A 14 3.05 -20.64 -11.74
CA ILE A 14 1.93 -19.68 -11.65
C ILE A 14 1.64 -19.33 -10.19
N ALA A 15 1.71 -20.31 -9.28
CA ALA A 15 1.51 -20.07 -7.85
C ALA A 15 2.60 -19.14 -7.26
N PHE A 16 3.85 -19.23 -7.73
CA PHE A 16 4.93 -18.37 -7.27
C PHE A 16 4.78 -16.91 -7.76
N ALA A 17 4.25 -16.70 -8.97
CA ALA A 17 4.01 -15.36 -9.52
C ALA A 17 2.89 -14.58 -8.81
N LEU A 18 1.95 -15.27 -8.14
CA LEU A 18 0.87 -14.63 -7.39
C LEU A 18 1.28 -14.18 -5.98
N VAL A 19 2.43 -14.64 -5.46
CA VAL A 19 2.92 -14.31 -4.11
C VAL A 19 3.72 -13.00 -4.09
N SER A 20 4.15 -12.47 -5.24
CA SER A 20 4.73 -11.12 -5.34
C SER A 20 3.66 -10.03 -5.35
N GLY A 21 2.76 -10.05 -4.36
CA GLY A 21 1.87 -8.95 -4.05
C GLY A 21 2.66 -7.78 -3.47
N GLY A 22 3.33 -7.02 -4.33
CA GLY A 22 3.94 -5.76 -3.95
C GLY A 22 2.86 -4.79 -3.47
N SER A 23 3.12 -4.12 -2.35
CA SER A 23 2.31 -3.01 -1.88
C SER A 23 2.22 -1.97 -3.01
N ALA A 24 1.05 -1.83 -3.62
CA ALA A 24 0.82 -0.83 -4.66
C ALA A 24 0.75 0.56 -4.01
N TYR A 25 1.92 1.13 -3.72
CA TYR A 25 2.02 2.55 -3.45
C TYR A 25 1.79 3.26 -4.78
N ALA A 26 0.68 3.99 -4.90
CA ALA A 26 0.38 4.79 -6.07
C ALA A 26 1.46 5.88 -6.20
N LEU A 27 2.45 5.63 -7.05
CA LEU A 27 3.45 6.61 -7.42
C LEU A 27 2.71 7.84 -7.98
N PRO A 28 3.08 9.07 -7.61
CA PRO A 28 2.47 10.26 -8.20
C PRO A 28 2.56 10.16 -9.72
N LEU A 29 1.43 10.37 -10.38
CA LEU A 29 1.31 10.28 -11.82
C LEU A 29 1.95 11.53 -12.46
N ASP A 30 2.56 11.39 -13.64
CA ASP A 30 3.16 12.54 -14.31
C ASP A 30 2.09 13.56 -14.74
N LYS A 31 2.51 14.81 -14.97
CA LYS A 31 1.58 15.91 -15.26
C LYS A 31 0.74 15.63 -16.51
N GLU A 32 1.33 15.08 -17.56
CA GLU A 32 0.64 14.83 -18.82
C GLU A 32 -0.42 13.75 -18.63
N ALA A 33 -0.07 12.66 -17.97
CA ALA A 33 -1.01 11.59 -17.64
C ALA A 33 -2.13 12.07 -16.70
N CYS A 34 -1.85 12.99 -15.78
CA CYS A 34 -2.88 13.64 -14.96
C CYS A 34 -3.84 14.51 -15.78
N ASP A 35 -3.34 15.28 -16.75
CA ASP A 35 -4.18 16.08 -17.63
C ASP A 35 -5.07 15.19 -18.50
N GLN A 36 -4.55 14.07 -19.01
CA GLN A 36 -5.33 13.06 -19.74
C GLN A 36 -6.39 12.39 -18.86
N LEU A 37 -6.03 12.03 -17.62
CA LEU A 37 -6.96 11.44 -16.67
C LEU A 37 -8.09 12.42 -16.33
N LYS A 38 -7.76 13.71 -16.19
CA LYS A 38 -8.76 14.77 -15.97
C LYS A 38 -9.70 14.92 -17.15
N ALA A 39 -9.19 14.90 -18.37
CA ALA A 39 -10.04 14.94 -19.57
C ALA A 39 -10.98 13.73 -19.63
N LYS A 40 -10.51 12.53 -19.28
CA LYS A 40 -11.35 11.31 -19.22
C LYS A 40 -12.44 11.40 -18.16
N HIS A 41 -12.11 11.93 -17.00
CA HIS A 41 -13.04 12.18 -15.92
C HIS A 41 -14.14 13.17 -16.35
N ASP A 42 -13.73 14.33 -16.87
CA ASP A 42 -14.66 15.38 -17.28
C ASP A 42 -15.56 14.91 -18.45
N ALA A 43 -15.04 14.07 -19.35
CA ALA A 43 -15.81 13.46 -20.43
C ALA A 43 -16.81 12.38 -19.98
N LYS A 44 -16.60 11.76 -18.81
CA LYS A 44 -17.51 10.74 -18.26
C LYS A 44 -18.61 11.32 -17.39
N LEU A 45 -18.58 12.61 -17.06
CA LEU A 45 -19.61 13.23 -16.24
C LEU A 45 -20.90 13.45 -17.05
N THR A 46 -21.85 12.52 -16.94
CA THR A 46 -23.20 12.67 -17.52
C THR A 46 -24.17 13.25 -16.47
N PRO A 47 -25.33 13.79 -16.89
CA PRO A 47 -26.37 14.24 -15.95
C PRO A 47 -26.81 13.15 -14.97
N GLU A 48 -26.93 11.90 -15.42
CA GLU A 48 -27.33 10.78 -14.59
C GLU A 48 -26.27 10.41 -13.55
N ILE A 49 -24.99 10.47 -13.93
CA ILE A 49 -23.89 10.29 -12.97
C ILE A 49 -23.90 11.42 -11.96
N LYS A 50 -24.15 12.66 -12.39
CA LYS A 50 -24.29 13.79 -11.49
C LYS A 50 -25.42 13.60 -10.48
N ASP A 51 -26.62 13.22 -10.93
CA ASP A 51 -27.76 12.94 -10.06
C ASP A 51 -27.46 11.79 -9.08
N ALA A 52 -26.75 10.75 -9.54
CA ALA A 52 -26.31 9.66 -8.70
C ALA A 52 -25.39 10.11 -7.56
N LEU A 53 -24.47 11.05 -7.85
CA LEU A 53 -23.56 11.61 -6.86
C LEU A 53 -24.27 12.59 -5.91
N ASP A 54 -25.20 13.40 -6.42
CA ASP A 54 -25.95 14.39 -5.65
C ASP A 54 -26.95 13.75 -4.68
N HIS A 55 -27.61 12.66 -5.09
CA HIS A 55 -28.60 11.97 -4.25
C HIS A 55 -28.02 10.81 -3.42
N GLY A 56 -26.88 10.27 -3.82
CA GLY A 56 -26.16 9.25 -3.07
C GLY A 56 -26.71 7.81 -3.22
N PRO A 57 -26.18 6.87 -2.41
CA PRO A 57 -26.29 5.44 -2.68
C PRO A 57 -27.71 4.88 -2.54
N ASP A 58 -28.56 5.47 -1.71
CA ASP A 58 -29.94 4.96 -1.52
C ASP A 58 -30.84 5.29 -2.70
N TRP A 59 -30.63 6.45 -3.33
CA TRP A 59 -31.32 6.82 -4.57
C TRP A 59 -30.82 5.97 -5.75
N VAL A 60 -29.51 5.70 -5.80
CA VAL A 60 -28.91 4.91 -6.88
C VAL A 60 -29.50 3.51 -6.98
N LYS A 61 -29.75 2.86 -5.84
CA LYS A 61 -30.32 1.50 -5.78
C LYS A 61 -31.69 1.37 -6.45
N THR A 62 -32.46 2.47 -6.50
CA THR A 62 -33.84 2.46 -6.99
C THR A 62 -34.01 3.13 -8.35
N ASN A 63 -33.06 3.98 -8.78
CA ASN A 63 -33.18 4.80 -9.99
C ASN A 63 -32.20 4.42 -11.11
N LEU A 64 -31.15 3.65 -10.84
CA LEU A 64 -30.20 3.21 -11.86
C LEU A 64 -30.28 1.71 -12.11
N ASP A 65 -30.17 1.35 -13.39
CA ASP A 65 -29.92 -0.03 -13.80
C ASP A 65 -28.44 -0.42 -13.59
N ALA A 66 -28.13 -1.70 -13.76
CA ALA A 66 -26.78 -2.21 -13.54
C ALA A 66 -25.74 -1.56 -14.47
N ALA A 67 -26.08 -1.29 -15.73
CA ALA A 67 -25.16 -0.72 -16.69
C ALA A 67 -24.77 0.72 -16.32
N LYS A 68 -25.74 1.53 -15.88
CA LYS A 68 -25.47 2.89 -15.42
C LYS A 68 -24.75 2.91 -14.08
N LEU A 69 -25.06 1.96 -13.19
CA LEU A 69 -24.34 1.83 -11.92
C LEU A 69 -22.86 1.50 -12.15
N ASP A 70 -22.54 0.70 -13.16
CA ASP A 70 -21.16 0.45 -13.58
C ASP A 70 -20.49 1.73 -14.12
N GLN A 71 -21.20 2.58 -14.84
CA GLN A 71 -20.67 3.89 -15.27
C GLN A 71 -20.35 4.80 -14.07
N VAL A 72 -21.22 4.83 -13.06
CA VAL A 72 -20.95 5.57 -11.80
C VAL A 72 -19.71 5.01 -11.09
N ARG A 73 -19.55 3.68 -11.02
CA ARG A 73 -18.36 3.04 -10.45
C ARG A 73 -17.09 3.44 -11.20
N GLU A 74 -17.11 3.38 -12.53
CA GLU A 74 -15.98 3.79 -13.35
C GLU A 74 -15.62 5.26 -13.14
N TYR A 75 -16.63 6.13 -13.03
CA TYR A 75 -16.43 7.54 -12.75
C TYR A 75 -15.75 7.75 -11.38
N LEU A 76 -16.22 7.09 -10.33
CA LEU A 76 -15.62 7.16 -8.99
C LEU A 76 -14.17 6.66 -8.96
N VAL A 77 -13.82 5.63 -9.74
CA VAL A 77 -12.43 5.17 -9.88
C VAL A 77 -11.54 6.24 -10.53
N LEU A 78 -12.07 7.02 -11.46
CA LEU A 78 -11.33 8.15 -12.06
C LEU A 78 -11.15 9.30 -11.07
N GLU A 79 -12.19 9.63 -10.30
CA GLU A 79 -12.10 10.60 -9.20
C GLU A 79 -11.03 10.20 -8.19
N GLU A 80 -11.05 8.95 -7.74
CA GLU A 80 -10.04 8.41 -6.81
C GLU A 80 -8.63 8.59 -7.39
N ARG A 81 -8.40 8.20 -8.64
CA ARG A 81 -7.08 8.34 -9.26
C ARG A 81 -6.65 9.81 -9.37
N LEU A 82 -7.57 10.71 -9.71
CA LEU A 82 -7.27 12.14 -9.75
C LEU A 82 -6.93 12.69 -8.37
N GLU A 83 -7.71 12.33 -7.37
CA GLU A 83 -7.47 12.80 -6.01
C GLU A 83 -6.18 12.24 -5.44
N PHE A 84 -5.90 10.95 -5.57
CA PHE A 84 -4.77 10.34 -4.88
C PHE A 84 -3.47 10.40 -5.69
N GLN A 85 -3.53 10.37 -7.02
CA GLN A 85 -2.32 10.30 -7.87
C GLN A 85 -1.93 11.64 -8.48
N CYS A 86 -2.89 12.55 -8.68
CA CYS A 86 -2.66 13.88 -9.26
C CYS A 86 -2.58 15.01 -8.24
N ARG A 87 -2.57 14.69 -6.94
CA ARG A 87 -2.29 15.64 -5.84
C ARG A 87 -0.90 16.26 -6.04
N LYS A 88 -0.86 17.44 -6.67
CA LYS A 88 0.31 18.32 -6.65
C LYS A 88 0.58 18.68 -5.19
N GLY A 89 1.73 18.25 -4.66
CA GLY A 89 2.10 18.30 -3.24
C GLY A 89 1.78 19.62 -2.54
N ARG A 90 0.54 19.73 -2.05
CA ARG A 90 0.16 20.67 -1.00
C ARG A 90 -0.40 19.85 0.15
N TYR A 91 0.47 19.05 0.76
CA TYR A 91 0.34 18.86 2.19
C TYR A 91 0.40 20.27 2.79
N ILE A 92 -0.76 20.77 3.21
CA ILE A 92 -0.90 21.91 4.10
C ILE A 92 -0.10 21.58 5.36
N LYS A 93 1.21 21.89 5.35
CA LYS A 93 2.09 21.81 6.53
C LYS A 93 1.65 22.77 7.65
N LYS A 94 0.56 23.53 7.44
CA LYS A 94 0.13 24.60 8.33
C LYS A 94 -0.94 24.20 9.36
N TYR A 95 -1.61 23.05 9.22
CA TYR A 95 -2.76 22.71 10.09
C TYR A 95 -2.70 21.34 10.78
N TRP A 96 -1.69 20.51 10.49
CA TRP A 96 -1.54 19.20 11.17
C TRP A 96 -1.01 19.32 12.61
N ASP A 97 -0.44 20.47 12.99
CA ASP A 97 0.01 20.72 14.37
C ASP A 97 -1.15 21.09 15.32
N MET A 98 -2.35 21.41 14.81
CA MET A 98 -3.47 21.92 15.61
C MET A 98 -4.55 20.88 15.93
N ILE A 99 -4.52 19.71 15.29
CA ILE A 99 -5.44 18.61 15.60
C ILE A 99 -4.67 17.63 16.50
N PRO A 100 -4.84 17.67 17.83
CA PRO A 100 -4.32 16.61 18.67
C PRO A 100 -4.92 15.30 18.17
N LEU A 101 -4.09 14.45 17.57
CA LEU A 101 -4.52 13.12 17.16
C LEU A 101 -5.03 12.42 18.43
N PRO A 102 -6.23 11.80 18.39
CA PRO A 102 -6.66 11.00 19.52
C PRO A 102 -5.59 9.93 19.77
N ILE A 103 -5.07 9.89 21.00
CA ILE A 103 -4.03 8.95 21.40
C ILE A 103 -4.58 7.54 21.20
N ARG A 104 -4.26 6.90 20.07
CA ARG A 104 -4.76 5.55 19.71
C ARG A 104 -4.01 4.41 20.41
N ARG A 105 -3.28 4.70 21.49
CA ARG A 105 -2.71 3.65 22.33
C ARG A 105 -2.85 4.07 23.79
N PRO A 106 -3.65 3.38 24.62
CA PRO A 106 -3.50 3.52 26.06
C PRO A 106 -2.05 3.19 26.38
N GLU A 107 -1.41 4.01 27.22
CA GLU A 107 -0.05 3.70 27.64
C GLU A 107 -0.03 2.28 28.23
N PRO A 108 0.95 1.44 27.87
CA PRO A 108 1.08 0.16 28.52
C PRO A 108 1.23 0.37 30.04
N PRO A 109 0.64 -0.51 30.86
CA PRO A 109 0.78 -0.42 32.32
C PRO A 109 2.26 -0.36 32.69
N VAL A 110 2.60 0.47 33.68
CA VAL A 110 3.99 0.79 34.11
C VAL A 110 4.85 -0.47 34.27
N GLN A 111 4.24 -1.57 34.70
CA GLN A 111 4.89 -2.88 34.88
C GLN A 111 5.50 -3.46 33.58
N LYS A 112 4.89 -3.23 32.41
CA LYS A 112 5.47 -3.70 31.13
C LYS A 112 6.65 -2.85 30.67
N ARG A 113 6.75 -1.59 31.10
CA ARG A 113 7.86 -0.69 30.76
C ARG A 113 9.15 -1.06 31.51
N GLU A 114 9.04 -1.51 32.75
CA GLU A 114 10.20 -1.90 33.56
C GLU A 114 10.79 -3.24 33.09
N GLU A 115 9.96 -4.17 32.62
CA GLU A 115 10.42 -5.47 32.08
C GLU A 115 11.16 -5.31 30.74
N GLU A 116 10.69 -4.41 29.87
CA GLU A 116 11.34 -4.11 28.59
C GLU A 116 12.66 -3.33 28.79
N GLN A 117 12.71 -2.38 29.75
CA GLN A 117 13.94 -1.68 30.11
C GLN A 117 14.99 -2.60 30.76
N ARG A 118 14.55 -3.66 31.46
CA ARG A 118 15.44 -4.68 32.04
C ARG A 118 15.99 -5.63 30.97
N ALA A 119 15.23 -5.89 29.91
CA ALA A 119 15.68 -6.73 28.79
C ALA A 119 16.74 -6.04 27.92
N GLU A 120 16.73 -4.71 27.83
CA GLU A 120 17.68 -3.95 27.00
C GLU A 120 19.03 -3.66 27.67
N HIS A 121 19.14 -3.76 29.01
CA HIS A 121 20.38 -3.53 29.76
C HIS A 121 21.27 -4.79 29.93
N THR A 122 21.38 -5.63 28.89
CA THR A 122 22.42 -6.67 28.85
C THR A 122 23.72 -6.06 28.30
N PRO A 123 24.83 -5.96 29.06
CA PRO A 123 26.06 -5.39 28.56
C PRO A 123 26.69 -6.32 27.50
N GLN A 124 26.83 -5.83 26.27
CA GLN A 124 27.72 -6.43 25.28
C GLN A 124 29.17 -6.15 25.68
N HIS A 125 29.77 -7.06 26.43
CA HIS A 125 31.22 -7.19 26.53
C HIS A 125 31.62 -8.57 26.00
N GLU A 126 32.71 -8.61 25.24
CA GLU A 126 33.38 -9.77 24.64
C GLU A 126 32.91 -10.24 23.25
N ALA A 127 33.48 -9.64 22.20
CA ALA A 127 34.01 -10.39 21.06
C ALA A 127 34.98 -9.50 20.26
N GLY A 128 36.19 -9.32 20.79
CA GLY A 128 37.22 -8.54 20.12
C GLY A 128 38.62 -8.91 20.59
N GLN A 129 39.12 -10.10 20.23
CA GLN A 129 40.56 -10.34 20.27
C GLN A 129 41.07 -11.28 19.17
N ARG A 130 41.68 -10.60 18.18
CA ARG A 130 42.86 -10.98 17.37
C ARG A 130 42.87 -12.31 16.61
N VAL A 131 42.65 -12.15 15.31
CA VAL A 131 43.42 -12.78 14.24
C VAL A 131 44.92 -12.54 14.44
N VAL A 132 45.71 -13.59 14.68
CA VAL A 132 47.13 -13.69 14.25
C VAL A 132 47.47 -15.15 13.93
N SER A 133 47.60 -15.41 12.62
CA SER A 133 48.61 -16.24 11.94
C SER A 133 49.37 -17.33 12.73
N THR A 134 49.23 -18.60 12.32
CA THR A 134 50.27 -19.38 11.60
C THR A 134 49.91 -20.88 11.57
N SER A 135 49.69 -21.45 10.39
CA SER A 135 50.02 -22.86 10.14
C SER A 135 50.31 -23.04 8.66
N GLN A 136 51.59 -22.83 8.34
CA GLN A 136 52.20 -23.11 7.06
C GLN A 136 52.18 -24.63 6.80
N ALA A 137 51.83 -25.01 5.58
CA ALA A 137 51.97 -26.36 5.06
C ALA A 137 53.45 -26.81 4.98
N ARG A 138 53.70 -28.09 5.29
CA ARG A 138 54.88 -28.90 4.90
C ARG A 138 54.47 -30.38 5.10
N ILE A 139 54.12 -31.12 4.05
CA ILE A 139 55.00 -32.02 3.25
C ILE A 139 55.94 -32.84 4.14
N ASP A 140 55.53 -34.05 4.49
CA ASP A 140 56.20 -35.35 4.22
C ASP A 140 55.38 -36.51 4.82
#